data_AF-A0A1H0DPH1-F1
#
_entry.id   AF-A0A1H0DPH1-F1
#
_cell.length_a   1.000
_cell.length_b   1.000
_cell.length_c   1.000
_cell.angle_alpha   90.00
_cell.angle_beta   90.00
_cell.angle_gamma   90.00
#
_symmetry.space_group_name_H-M   'P 1'
#
loop_
_entity.id
_entity.type
_entity.pdbx_description
1 polymer ?
#
loop_
_entity_poly.entity_id
_entity_poly.type
_entity_poly.pdbx_seq_one_letter_code
_entity_poly.pdbx_strand_id
1 'polypeptide(L)'
;MAAEQHANVLKFAGAFLQAFTFQSHRRHDPLLPAITTLKMLYAEGRRVLPDRVPVGHLSATERKLILEGAKPDRRLYEIATLAHLRDRLRSADIWVDGSRSFRPIDEHLMPKPAFLTMKEEGKLGLGVQGDGAAWLSEVRQTMDFNLKRLAYRARNAKLDGVRLEAGSLIVTPRASDIPAAADELNDEVSEMYPLIEVPDLLREVHEWTGFADQFTHVRTGDTPQNISAMLAGVLADGTNLGPKRMAGASKGISAHQIGWMRPFHARAVASRHWLPCRSLRSASMPFSGSSRPFVHAFSPRSDRSSRSSWVDRPSMRS
;
A
#
# COMPACT_ATOMS: atom_id res chain seq x y z
N MET A 1 -7.55 29.69 -3.45
CA MET A 1 -6.96 28.37 -3.10
C MET A 1 -6.09 27.76 -4.21
N ALA A 2 -6.60 27.37 -5.39
CA ALA A 2 -5.74 26.78 -6.44
C ALA A 2 -4.68 27.74 -7.01
N ALA A 3 -5.00 29.03 -7.13
CA ALA A 3 -4.09 30.05 -7.64
C ALA A 3 -2.92 30.42 -6.69
N GLU A 4 -3.05 30.16 -5.39
CA GLU A 4 -1.98 30.44 -4.39
C GLU A 4 -0.91 29.34 -4.39
N GLN A 5 -1.30 28.09 -4.64
CA GLN A 5 -0.36 26.97 -4.80
C GLN A 5 0.40 27.02 -6.14
N HIS A 6 -0.13 27.76 -7.12
CA HIS A 6 0.48 27.93 -8.45
C HIS A 6 1.91 28.50 -8.38
N ALA A 7 2.18 29.45 -7.48
CA ALA A 7 3.50 30.09 -7.38
C ALA A 7 4.61 29.12 -6.94
N ASN A 8 4.29 28.14 -6.08
CA ASN A 8 5.23 27.10 -5.66
C ASN A 8 5.40 26.03 -6.73
N VAL A 9 4.32 25.69 -7.44
CA VAL A 9 4.37 24.75 -8.56
C VAL A 9 5.25 25.29 -9.70
N LEU A 10 5.13 26.59 -10.04
CA LEU A 10 5.94 27.25 -11.07
C LEU A 10 7.46 27.13 -10.85
N LYS A 11 7.92 27.15 -9.59
CA LYS A 11 9.36 27.08 -9.27
C LYS A 11 10.00 25.76 -9.72
N PHE A 12 9.22 24.68 -9.74
CA PHE A 12 9.74 23.33 -9.99
C PHE A 12 9.15 22.69 -11.24
N ALA A 13 7.96 23.10 -11.69
CA ALA A 13 7.25 22.47 -12.79
C ALA A 13 8.04 22.52 -14.11
N GLY A 14 8.66 23.67 -14.43
CA GLY A 14 9.51 23.79 -15.62
C GLY A 14 10.70 22.81 -15.60
N ALA A 15 11.48 22.83 -14.52
CA ALA A 15 12.62 21.93 -14.35
C ALA A 15 12.19 20.45 -14.33
N PHE A 16 11.08 20.13 -13.65
CA PHE A 16 10.51 18.79 -13.58
C PHE A 16 10.10 18.28 -14.96
N LEU A 17 9.33 19.05 -15.72
CA LEU A 17 8.89 18.63 -17.05
C LEU A 17 10.09 18.48 -17.99
N GLN A 18 11.12 19.32 -17.88
CA GLN A 18 12.32 19.20 -18.73
C GLN A 18 13.20 18.00 -18.36
N ALA A 19 13.30 17.66 -17.07
CA ALA A 19 14.14 16.57 -16.60
C ALA A 19 13.63 15.17 -16.99
N PHE A 20 12.32 15.02 -17.25
CA PHE A 20 11.70 13.73 -17.46
C PHE A 20 11.10 13.54 -18.86
N THR A 21 11.29 12.35 -19.41
CA THR A 21 10.65 11.89 -20.64
C THR A 21 9.42 11.07 -20.27
N PHE A 22 8.25 11.55 -20.67
CA PHE A 22 6.97 10.89 -20.40
C PHE A 22 6.54 10.07 -21.62
N GLN A 23 6.06 8.85 -21.37
CA GLN A 23 5.53 7.95 -22.39
C GLN A 23 4.15 7.43 -21.97
N SER A 24 3.34 7.01 -22.93
CA SER A 24 1.97 6.50 -22.71
C SER A 24 1.73 5.23 -23.51
N HIS A 25 0.85 4.38 -23.00
CA HIS A 25 0.44 3.15 -23.68
C HIS A 25 -0.50 3.46 -24.86
N ARG A 26 -1.08 4.66 -24.88
CA ARG A 26 -1.98 5.13 -25.95
C ARG A 26 -1.14 5.71 -27.10
N ARG A 27 -1.33 5.17 -28.31
CA ARG A 27 -0.66 5.67 -29.54
C ARG A 27 -0.85 7.18 -29.78
N HIS A 28 -1.99 7.73 -29.37
CA HIS A 28 -2.32 9.15 -29.50
C HIS A 28 -2.84 9.70 -28.16
N ASP A 29 -1.99 9.69 -27.14
CA ASP A 29 -2.36 10.26 -25.84
C ASP A 29 -2.51 11.79 -25.92
N PRO A 30 -3.68 12.36 -25.61
CA PRO A 30 -3.90 13.80 -25.72
C PRO A 30 -3.12 14.62 -24.66
N LEU A 31 -2.61 13.99 -23.60
CA LEU A 31 -1.84 14.66 -22.56
C LEU A 31 -0.38 14.92 -22.98
N LEU A 32 0.22 14.07 -23.80
CA LEU A 32 1.61 14.23 -24.23
C LEU A 32 1.84 15.52 -25.05
N PRO A 33 0.99 15.89 -26.04
CA PRO A 33 1.07 17.18 -26.72
C PRO A 33 0.92 18.39 -25.77
N ALA A 34 0.06 18.28 -24.76
CA ALA A 34 -0.12 19.31 -23.75
C ALA A 34 1.15 19.51 -22.91
N ILE A 35 1.79 18.41 -22.49
CA ILE A 35 3.08 18.43 -21.79
C ILE A 35 4.18 19.04 -22.66
N THR A 36 4.26 18.65 -23.93
CA THR A 36 5.23 19.23 -24.88
C THR A 36 5.02 20.74 -25.04
N THR A 37 3.76 21.18 -25.12
CA THR A 37 3.42 22.61 -25.17
C THR A 37 3.89 23.33 -23.90
N LEU A 38 3.65 22.77 -22.72
CA LEU A 38 4.14 23.33 -21.46
C LEU A 38 5.69 23.37 -21.40
N LYS A 39 6.37 22.31 -21.83
CA LYS A 39 7.85 22.29 -21.92
C LYS A 39 8.38 23.45 -22.77
N MET A 40 7.80 23.68 -23.94
CA MET A 40 8.17 24.80 -24.82
C MET A 40 7.91 26.16 -24.15
N LEU A 41 6.74 26.34 -23.54
CA LEU A 41 6.40 27.59 -22.85
C LEU A 41 7.35 27.91 -21.69
N TYR A 42 7.83 26.87 -21.00
CA TYR A 42 8.81 27.00 -19.94
C TYR A 42 10.22 27.30 -20.46
N ALA A 43 10.63 26.65 -21.55
CA ALA A 43 11.94 26.89 -22.18
C ALA A 43 12.05 28.31 -22.74
N GLU A 44 10.96 28.82 -23.34
CA GLU A 44 10.94 30.15 -23.97
C GLU A 44 10.46 31.27 -23.03
N GLY A 45 10.07 30.94 -21.79
CA GLY A 45 9.55 31.91 -20.81
C GLY A 45 8.24 32.60 -21.23
N ARG A 46 7.49 32.04 -22.20
CA ARG A 46 6.28 32.66 -22.77
C ARG A 46 5.12 32.65 -21.80
N ARG A 47 4.59 33.82 -21.46
CA ARG A 47 3.47 33.96 -20.50
C ARG A 47 2.07 33.74 -21.11
N VAL A 48 1.98 33.67 -22.43
CA VAL A 48 0.71 33.55 -23.17
C VAL A 48 0.63 32.17 -23.82
N LEU A 49 -0.56 31.57 -23.74
CA LEU A 49 -0.86 30.31 -24.42
C LEU A 49 -0.99 30.54 -25.95
N PRO A 50 -0.54 29.60 -26.79
CA PRO A 50 -0.78 29.66 -28.24
C PRO A 50 -2.28 29.67 -28.59
N ASP A 51 -2.67 30.18 -29.75
CA ASP A 51 -4.08 30.19 -30.18
C ASP A 51 -4.68 28.77 -30.34
N ARG A 52 -3.82 27.78 -30.65
CA ARG A 52 -4.19 26.35 -30.74
C ARG A 52 -3.49 25.54 -29.66
N VAL A 53 -4.05 25.54 -28.46
CA VAL A 53 -3.56 24.70 -27.35
C VAL A 53 -4.21 23.32 -27.38
N PRO A 54 -3.47 22.23 -27.15
CA PRO A 54 -4.07 20.90 -26.93
C PRO A 54 -4.97 20.90 -25.70
N VAL A 55 -6.25 20.59 -25.88
CA VAL A 55 -7.26 20.52 -24.79
C VAL A 55 -7.89 19.14 -24.64
N GLY A 56 -7.42 18.14 -25.39
CA GLY A 56 -8.03 16.81 -25.45
C GLY A 56 -7.94 16.01 -24.14
N HIS A 57 -7.02 16.37 -23.23
CA HIS A 57 -6.89 15.76 -21.91
C HIS A 57 -7.82 16.36 -20.86
N LEU A 58 -8.43 17.52 -21.15
CA LEU A 58 -9.25 18.28 -20.21
C LEU A 58 -10.72 17.84 -20.27
N SER A 59 -11.39 17.85 -19.12
CA SER A 59 -12.85 17.66 -19.02
C SER A 59 -13.63 18.83 -19.64
N ALA A 60 -14.93 18.65 -19.86
CA ALA A 60 -15.79 19.71 -20.42
C ALA A 60 -15.85 20.96 -19.52
N THR A 61 -15.89 20.78 -18.21
CA THR A 61 -15.91 21.87 -17.22
C THR A 61 -14.59 22.63 -17.19
N GLU A 62 -13.45 21.93 -17.18
CA GLU A 62 -12.13 22.55 -17.22
C GLU A 62 -11.91 23.33 -18.52
N ARG A 63 -12.31 22.76 -19.67
CA ARG A 63 -12.23 23.46 -20.96
C ARG A 63 -13.01 24.76 -20.95
N LYS A 64 -14.23 24.74 -20.38
CA LYS A 64 -15.04 25.95 -20.24
C LYS A 64 -14.32 27.00 -19.38
N LEU A 65 -13.84 26.63 -18.20
CA LEU A 65 -13.16 27.56 -17.29
C LEU A 65 -11.85 28.14 -17.85
N ILE A 66 -11.11 27.35 -18.63
CA ILE A 66 -9.83 27.79 -19.22
C ILE A 66 -10.04 28.69 -20.45
N LEU A 67 -11.11 28.46 -21.21
CA LEU A 67 -11.38 29.12 -22.50
C LEU A 67 -12.50 30.18 -22.45
N GLU A 68 -13.22 30.35 -21.35
CA GLU A 68 -14.37 31.28 -21.25
C GLU A 68 -14.00 32.77 -21.41
N GLY A 69 -12.73 33.13 -21.18
CA GLY A 69 -12.25 34.50 -21.31
C GLY A 69 -11.80 34.86 -22.72
N ALA A 70 -11.63 36.17 -22.99
CA ALA A 70 -11.08 36.68 -24.26
C ALA A 70 -9.67 36.14 -24.59
N LYS A 71 -8.95 35.62 -23.59
CA LYS A 71 -7.67 34.90 -23.73
C LYS A 71 -7.67 33.66 -22.84
N PRO A 72 -7.15 32.52 -23.30
CA PRO A 72 -7.01 31.31 -22.49
C PRO A 72 -6.17 31.56 -21.23
N ASP A 73 -6.64 31.12 -20.06
CA ASP A 73 -5.88 31.25 -18.82
C ASP A 73 -4.78 30.18 -18.74
N ARG A 74 -3.53 30.61 -18.93
CA ARG A 74 -2.34 29.77 -18.81
C ARG A 74 -2.27 29.06 -17.46
N ARG A 75 -2.58 29.76 -16.36
CA ARG A 75 -2.39 29.24 -15.00
C ARG A 75 -3.31 28.07 -14.74
N LEU A 76 -4.58 28.22 -15.11
CA LEU A 76 -5.57 27.16 -14.99
C LEU A 76 -5.24 25.97 -15.91
N TYR A 77 -4.80 26.24 -17.13
CA TYR A 77 -4.36 25.20 -18.05
C TYR A 77 -3.18 24.39 -17.50
N GLU A 78 -2.20 25.07 -16.91
CA GLU A 78 -1.01 24.45 -16.36
C GLU A 78 -1.32 23.58 -15.14
N ILE A 79 -2.12 24.09 -14.19
CA ILE A 79 -2.57 23.33 -13.01
C ILE A 79 -3.36 22.10 -13.44
N ALA A 80 -4.31 22.26 -14.36
CA ALA A 80 -5.13 21.16 -14.84
C ALA A 80 -4.25 20.09 -15.50
N THR A 81 -3.34 20.49 -16.38
CA THR A 81 -2.43 19.56 -17.08
C THR A 81 -1.52 18.81 -16.10
N LEU A 82 -0.97 19.49 -15.09
CA LEU A 82 -0.15 18.86 -14.06
C LEU A 82 -0.95 17.95 -13.12
N ALA A 83 -2.19 18.30 -12.81
CA ALA A 83 -3.11 17.44 -12.05
C ALA A 83 -3.42 16.15 -12.81
N HIS A 84 -3.76 16.26 -14.10
CA HIS A 84 -3.95 15.10 -14.98
C HIS A 84 -2.68 14.27 -15.08
N LEU A 85 -1.50 14.89 -15.23
CA LEU A 85 -0.22 14.17 -15.26
C LEU A 85 0.03 13.39 -13.96
N ARG A 86 -0.18 14.01 -12.80
CA ARG A 86 -0.05 13.35 -11.49
C ARG A 86 -0.97 12.12 -11.40
N ASP A 87 -2.22 12.27 -11.79
CA ASP A 87 -3.20 11.20 -11.68
C ASP A 87 -2.89 10.05 -12.66
N ARG A 88 -2.40 10.36 -13.87
CA ARG A 88 -1.97 9.36 -14.86
C ARG A 88 -0.65 8.67 -14.50
N LEU A 89 0.27 9.35 -13.81
CA LEU A 89 1.46 8.72 -13.23
C LEU A 89 1.08 7.76 -12.11
N ARG A 90 0.07 8.10 -11.30
CA ARG A 90 -0.44 7.21 -10.24
C ARG A 90 -1.17 5.99 -10.77
N SER A 91 -1.91 6.12 -11.88
CA SER A 91 -2.57 4.99 -12.53
C SER A 91 -1.65 4.16 -13.42
N ALA A 92 -0.38 4.57 -13.59
CA ALA A 92 0.58 3.99 -14.53
C ALA A 92 0.14 4.02 -16.01
N ASP A 93 -0.83 4.86 -16.37
CA ASP A 93 -1.22 5.12 -17.76
C ASP A 93 -0.11 5.85 -18.53
N ILE A 94 0.59 6.74 -17.81
CA ILE A 94 1.78 7.44 -18.26
C ILE A 94 2.93 7.02 -17.35
N TRP A 95 4.08 6.75 -17.94
CA TRP A 95 5.30 6.41 -17.20
C TRP A 95 6.45 7.35 -17.56
N VAL A 96 7.49 7.28 -16.76
CA VAL A 96 8.71 8.07 -16.94
C VAL A 96 9.83 7.13 -17.35
N ASP A 97 10.47 7.44 -18.48
CA ASP A 97 11.60 6.65 -18.96
C ASP A 97 12.75 6.66 -17.93
N GLY A 98 13.38 5.51 -17.72
CA GLY A 98 14.42 5.31 -16.69
C GLY A 98 13.91 5.30 -15.24
N SER A 99 12.63 5.58 -14.97
CA SER A 99 12.07 5.53 -13.62
C SER A 99 11.99 4.09 -13.11
N ARG A 100 12.21 3.88 -11.81
CA ARG A 100 12.03 2.57 -11.15
C ARG A 100 10.67 2.40 -10.50
N SER A 101 9.96 3.51 -10.25
CA SER A 101 8.67 3.53 -9.55
C SER A 101 7.49 3.87 -10.46
N PHE A 102 7.75 4.58 -11.56
CA PHE A 102 6.74 4.95 -12.56
C PHE A 102 7.10 4.26 -13.87
N ARG A 103 6.84 2.95 -13.93
CA ARG A 103 7.10 2.06 -15.08
C ARG A 103 5.79 1.58 -15.70
N PRO A 104 5.79 1.20 -16.98
CA PRO A 104 4.62 0.55 -17.56
C PRO A 104 4.34 -0.76 -16.82
N ILE A 105 3.06 -1.01 -16.52
CA ILE A 105 2.66 -2.23 -15.81
C ILE A 105 3.07 -3.50 -16.58
N ASP A 106 3.13 -3.40 -17.91
CA ASP A 106 3.46 -4.53 -18.79
C ASP A 106 4.90 -5.03 -18.62
N GLU A 107 5.82 -4.20 -18.12
CA GLU A 107 7.18 -4.66 -17.75
C GLU A 107 7.16 -5.63 -16.56
N HIS A 108 6.10 -5.61 -15.75
CA HIS A 108 5.89 -6.56 -14.66
C HIS A 108 5.11 -7.80 -15.11
N LEU A 109 4.53 -7.76 -16.30
CA LEU A 109 3.78 -8.87 -16.86
C LEU A 109 4.68 -9.73 -17.75
N MET A 110 4.27 -10.97 -17.94
CA MET A 110 4.89 -11.83 -18.93
C MET A 110 4.69 -11.22 -20.32
N PRO A 111 5.74 -11.11 -21.16
CA PRO A 111 5.59 -10.63 -22.52
C PRO A 111 4.53 -11.44 -23.26
N LYS A 112 3.64 -10.76 -23.99
CA LYS A 112 2.58 -11.39 -24.78
C LYS A 112 3.06 -12.58 -25.66
N PRO A 113 4.19 -12.53 -26.37
CA PRO A 113 4.65 -13.69 -27.14
C PRO A 113 5.00 -14.89 -26.23
N ALA A 114 5.69 -14.66 -25.11
CA ALA A 114 5.98 -15.72 -24.15
C ALA A 114 4.70 -16.30 -23.54
N PHE A 115 3.70 -15.47 -23.25
CA PHE A 115 2.40 -15.91 -22.78
C PHE A 115 1.68 -16.81 -23.80
N LEU A 116 1.68 -16.44 -25.08
CA LEU A 116 1.05 -17.25 -26.13
C LEU A 116 1.71 -18.62 -26.26
N THR A 117 3.05 -18.67 -26.28
CA THR A 117 3.80 -19.93 -26.30
C THR A 117 3.48 -20.79 -25.08
N MET A 118 3.52 -20.22 -23.87
CA MET A 118 3.22 -20.96 -22.64
C MET A 118 1.75 -21.41 -22.56
N LYS A 119 0.83 -20.65 -23.17
CA LYS A 119 -0.59 -21.00 -23.27
C LYS A 119 -0.79 -22.20 -24.20
N GLU A 120 -0.17 -22.18 -25.37
CA GLU A 120 -0.23 -23.27 -26.35
C GLU A 120 0.40 -24.56 -25.80
N GLU A 121 1.50 -24.44 -25.06
CA GLU A 121 2.18 -25.56 -24.41
C GLU A 121 1.49 -26.04 -23.12
N GLY A 122 0.42 -25.39 -22.66
CA GLY A 122 -0.27 -25.73 -21.41
C GLY A 122 0.57 -25.52 -20.14
N LYS A 123 1.67 -24.76 -20.21
CA LYS A 123 2.64 -24.56 -19.12
C LYS A 123 2.37 -23.33 -18.25
N LEU A 124 1.21 -22.70 -18.38
CA LEU A 124 0.85 -21.53 -17.58
C LEU A 124 0.68 -21.86 -16.08
N GLY A 125 0.53 -23.14 -15.71
CA GLY A 125 0.43 -23.56 -14.30
C GLY A 125 -0.79 -22.99 -13.57
N LEU A 126 -1.83 -22.59 -14.32
CA LEU A 126 -3.04 -22.03 -13.77
C LEU A 126 -3.90 -23.16 -13.19
N GLY A 127 -4.24 -23.08 -11.91
CA GLY A 127 -5.16 -24.02 -11.24
C GLY A 127 -6.63 -23.83 -11.61
N VAL A 128 -6.92 -23.26 -12.78
CA VAL A 128 -8.27 -22.98 -13.28
C VAL A 128 -8.45 -23.58 -14.66
N GLN A 129 -9.69 -23.98 -14.97
CA GLN A 129 -10.05 -24.52 -16.27
C GLN A 129 -9.78 -23.50 -17.39
N GLY A 130 -9.24 -23.95 -18.52
CA GLY A 130 -8.90 -23.10 -19.66
C GLY A 130 -10.12 -22.59 -20.44
N ASP A 131 -11.27 -23.24 -20.28
CA ASP A 131 -12.55 -22.80 -20.84
C ASP A 131 -13.30 -21.93 -19.83
N GLY A 132 -13.33 -20.62 -20.11
CA GLY A 132 -14.01 -19.64 -19.27
C GLY A 132 -15.52 -19.86 -19.19
N ALA A 133 -16.17 -20.36 -20.24
CA ALA A 133 -17.62 -20.62 -20.23
C ALA A 133 -17.94 -21.82 -19.33
N ALA A 134 -17.15 -22.89 -19.44
CA ALA A 134 -17.26 -24.05 -18.57
C ALA A 134 -17.00 -23.68 -17.09
N TRP A 135 -15.92 -22.93 -16.81
CA TRP A 135 -15.59 -22.47 -15.47
C TRP A 135 -16.69 -21.58 -14.87
N LEU A 136 -17.22 -20.62 -15.63
CA LEU A 136 -18.32 -19.76 -15.17
C LEU A 136 -19.59 -20.57 -14.88
N SER A 137 -19.89 -21.58 -15.70
CA SER A 137 -21.02 -22.48 -15.47
C SER A 137 -20.84 -23.25 -14.16
N GLU A 138 -19.67 -23.82 -13.92
CA GLU A 138 -19.32 -24.55 -12.71
C GLU A 138 -19.42 -23.68 -11.45
N VAL A 139 -18.83 -22.47 -11.48
CA VAL A 139 -18.89 -21.51 -10.38
C VAL A 139 -20.33 -21.08 -10.12
N ARG A 140 -21.13 -20.84 -11.17
CA ARG A 140 -22.54 -20.47 -11.03
C ARG A 140 -23.36 -21.59 -10.40
N GLN A 141 -23.14 -22.83 -10.81
CA GLN A 141 -23.81 -24.00 -10.23
C GLN A 141 -23.42 -24.19 -8.76
N THR A 142 -22.13 -24.07 -8.45
CA THR A 142 -21.62 -24.16 -7.07
C THR A 142 -22.22 -23.07 -6.19
N MET A 143 -22.28 -21.83 -6.68
CA MET A 143 -22.89 -20.71 -5.99
C MET A 143 -24.39 -20.92 -5.77
N ASP A 144 -25.14 -21.31 -6.81
CA ASP A 144 -26.58 -21.56 -6.73
C ASP A 144 -26.88 -22.69 -5.72
N PHE A 145 -26.13 -23.78 -5.77
CA PHE A 145 -26.23 -24.87 -4.80
C PHE A 145 -25.98 -24.39 -3.36
N ASN A 146 -24.90 -23.63 -3.14
CA ASN A 146 -24.54 -23.14 -1.81
C ASN A 146 -25.57 -22.12 -1.28
N LEU A 147 -26.10 -21.24 -2.13
CA LEU A 147 -27.15 -20.29 -1.76
C LEU A 147 -28.46 -20.99 -1.42
N LYS A 148 -28.88 -21.99 -2.22
CA LYS A 148 -30.06 -22.81 -1.92
C LYS A 148 -29.89 -23.57 -0.60
N ARG A 149 -28.71 -24.15 -0.38
CA ARG A 149 -28.35 -24.85 0.87
C ARG A 149 -28.36 -23.89 2.07
N LEU A 150 -27.81 -22.69 1.92
CA LEU A 150 -27.82 -21.65 2.95
C LEU A 150 -29.25 -21.20 3.27
N ALA A 151 -30.07 -20.90 2.25
CA ALA A 151 -31.46 -20.50 2.41
C ALA A 151 -32.30 -21.59 3.09
N TYR A 152 -32.10 -22.85 2.73
CA TYR A 152 -32.75 -23.98 3.40
C TYR A 152 -32.34 -24.09 4.86
N ARG A 153 -31.03 -24.00 5.18
CA ARG A 153 -30.55 -24.07 6.56
C ARG A 153 -31.01 -22.87 7.39
N ALA A 154 -31.04 -21.68 6.80
CA ALA A 154 -31.55 -20.47 7.43
C ALA A 154 -33.03 -20.60 7.82
N ARG A 155 -33.88 -21.04 6.88
CA ARG A 155 -35.33 -21.24 7.12
C ARG A 155 -35.62 -22.27 8.21
N ASN A 156 -34.78 -23.30 8.32
CA ASN A 156 -34.96 -24.38 9.28
C ASN A 156 -34.19 -24.17 10.60
N ALA A 157 -33.63 -22.97 10.84
CA ALA A 157 -32.81 -22.66 12.01
C ALA A 157 -31.65 -23.66 12.24
N LYS A 158 -31.08 -24.21 11.16
CA LYS A 158 -29.97 -25.17 11.16
C LYS A 158 -28.61 -24.51 10.88
N LEU A 159 -28.53 -23.18 10.93
CA LEU A 159 -27.26 -22.46 10.82
C LEU A 159 -26.67 -22.27 12.19
N ASP A 160 -25.51 -22.88 12.41
CA ASP A 160 -24.74 -22.67 13.63
C ASP A 160 -24.06 -21.29 13.59
N GLY A 161 -24.17 -20.55 14.70
CA GLY A 161 -23.59 -19.22 14.81
C GLY A 161 -24.15 -18.15 13.86
N VAL A 162 -25.28 -18.38 13.15
CA VAL A 162 -25.86 -17.38 12.25
C VAL A 162 -27.36 -17.24 12.50
N ARG A 163 -27.81 -16.02 12.78
CA ARG A 163 -29.21 -15.67 13.01
C ARG A 163 -29.69 -14.61 12.02
N LEU A 164 -30.98 -14.67 11.68
CA LEU A 164 -31.65 -13.66 10.86
C LEU A 164 -32.70 -12.99 11.73
N GLU A 165 -32.44 -11.75 12.15
CA GLU A 165 -33.34 -10.96 13.00
C GLU A 165 -33.73 -9.69 12.23
N ALA A 166 -35.04 -9.48 12.01
CA ALA A 166 -35.58 -8.29 11.34
C ALA A 166 -34.91 -7.92 9.99
N GLY A 167 -34.50 -8.92 9.20
CA GLY A 167 -33.81 -8.71 7.92
C GLY A 167 -32.29 -8.50 8.03
N SER A 168 -31.73 -8.56 9.25
CA SER A 168 -30.29 -8.44 9.50
C SER A 168 -29.66 -9.80 9.78
N LEU A 169 -28.54 -10.09 9.11
CA LEU A 169 -27.76 -11.31 9.29
C LEU A 169 -26.76 -11.11 10.43
N ILE A 170 -26.99 -11.75 11.56
CA ILE A 170 -26.10 -11.73 12.73
C ILE A 170 -25.23 -12.98 12.69
N VAL A 171 -23.94 -12.81 12.46
CA VAL A 171 -22.95 -13.90 12.50
C VAL A 171 -22.21 -13.82 13.83
N THR A 172 -22.43 -14.80 14.69
CA THR A 172 -21.69 -14.98 15.94
C THR A 172 -20.21 -15.22 15.61
N PRO A 173 -19.28 -14.47 16.23
CA PRO A 173 -17.86 -14.73 16.08
C PRO A 173 -17.54 -16.18 16.41
N ARG A 174 -16.83 -16.86 15.52
CA ARG A 174 -16.43 -18.26 15.72
C ARG A 174 -15.53 -18.35 16.95
N ALA A 175 -15.85 -19.24 17.88
CA ALA A 175 -14.95 -19.57 18.97
C ALA A 175 -13.64 -20.13 18.40
N SER A 176 -12.51 -19.86 19.06
CA SER A 176 -11.23 -20.43 18.67
C SER A 176 -11.34 -21.95 18.61
N ASP A 177 -11.00 -22.55 17.46
CA ASP A 177 -10.94 -24.02 17.34
C ASP A 177 -9.66 -24.60 17.98
N ILE A 178 -8.86 -23.78 18.67
CA ILE A 178 -7.62 -24.17 19.32
C ILE A 178 -7.97 -24.98 20.58
N PRO A 179 -7.53 -26.25 20.70
CA PRO A 179 -7.73 -27.03 21.91
C PRO A 179 -7.06 -26.37 23.12
N ALA A 180 -7.65 -26.46 24.31
CA ALA A 180 -7.06 -25.90 25.53
C ALA A 180 -5.62 -26.41 25.80
N ALA A 181 -5.36 -27.69 25.50
CA ALA A 181 -4.01 -28.28 25.61
C ALA A 181 -2.97 -27.61 24.69
N ALA A 182 -3.40 -27.05 23.55
CA ALA A 182 -2.50 -26.32 22.65
C ALA A 182 -2.21 -24.90 23.16
N ASP A 183 -3.15 -24.26 23.87
CA ASP A 183 -2.92 -22.99 24.56
C ASP A 183 -1.95 -23.19 25.74
N GLU A 184 -2.13 -24.26 26.53
CA GLU A 184 -1.23 -24.63 27.63
C GLU A 184 0.20 -24.90 27.13
N LEU A 185 0.35 -25.68 26.04
CA LEU A 185 1.65 -25.92 25.43
C LEU A 185 2.27 -24.63 24.87
N ASN A 186 1.47 -23.75 24.27
CA ASN A 186 1.96 -22.47 23.77
C ASN A 186 2.44 -21.56 24.90
N ASP A 187 1.75 -21.57 26.05
CA ASP A 187 2.17 -20.82 27.23
C ASP A 187 3.49 -21.41 27.80
N GLU A 188 3.61 -22.73 27.95
CA GLU A 188 4.85 -23.39 28.39
C GLU A 188 6.03 -23.07 27.46
N VAL A 189 5.82 -23.20 26.14
CA VAL A 189 6.85 -22.84 25.14
C VAL A 189 7.19 -21.36 25.21
N SER A 190 6.21 -20.48 25.44
CA SER A 190 6.44 -19.04 25.53
C SER A 190 7.23 -18.66 26.78
N GLU A 191 7.03 -19.35 27.91
CA GLU A 191 7.79 -19.15 29.15
C GLU A 191 9.27 -19.56 29.03
N MET A 192 9.59 -20.48 28.12
CA MET A 192 10.98 -20.88 27.85
C MET A 192 11.81 -19.78 27.16
N TYR A 193 11.18 -18.76 26.57
CA TYR A 193 11.87 -17.69 25.86
C TYR A 193 11.77 -16.35 26.60
N PRO A 194 12.85 -15.57 26.68
CA PRO A 194 12.78 -14.22 27.20
C PRO A 194 11.89 -13.35 26.31
N LEU A 195 10.98 -12.60 26.93
CA LEU A 195 10.19 -11.57 26.27
C LEU A 195 11.10 -10.40 25.86
N ILE A 196 11.62 -10.47 24.64
CA ILE A 196 12.40 -9.42 24.01
C ILE A 196 11.52 -8.58 23.08
N GLU A 197 11.79 -7.28 23.01
CA GLU A 197 11.09 -6.41 22.07
C GLU A 197 11.59 -6.67 20.65
N VAL A 198 10.68 -6.84 19.70
CA VAL A 198 11.03 -7.09 18.28
C VAL A 198 12.01 -6.04 17.72
N PRO A 199 11.89 -4.73 18.01
CA PRO A 199 12.87 -3.74 17.58
C PRO A 199 14.28 -3.94 18.15
N ASP A 200 14.42 -4.48 19.36
CA ASP A 200 15.71 -4.77 19.98
C ASP A 200 16.36 -6.00 19.32
N LEU A 201 15.59 -7.05 19.08
CA LEU A 201 16.05 -8.22 18.33
C LEU A 201 16.52 -7.81 16.92
N LEU A 202 15.76 -6.96 16.24
CA LEU A 202 16.14 -6.47 14.92
C LEU A 202 17.37 -5.54 14.97
N ARG A 203 17.61 -4.83 16.07
CA ARG A 203 18.87 -4.08 16.26
C ARG A 203 20.06 -5.03 16.37
N GLU A 204 19.93 -6.12 17.13
CA GLU A 204 20.99 -7.13 17.25
C GLU A 204 21.27 -7.80 15.90
N VAL A 205 20.23 -8.16 15.14
CA VAL A 205 20.39 -8.66 13.77
C VAL A 205 21.07 -7.62 12.87
N HIS A 206 20.81 -6.33 13.08
CA HIS A 206 21.50 -5.28 12.35
C HIS A 206 22.98 -5.21 12.71
N GLU A 207 23.36 -5.33 13.98
CA GLU A 207 24.78 -5.39 14.40
C GLU A 207 25.52 -6.53 13.69
N TRP A 208 24.86 -7.66 13.41
CA TRP A 208 25.47 -8.78 12.70
C TRP A 208 25.52 -8.62 11.19
N THR A 209 24.58 -7.90 10.59
CA THR A 209 24.36 -7.92 9.13
C THR A 209 24.53 -6.58 8.44
N GLY A 210 24.57 -5.48 9.19
CA GLY A 210 24.59 -4.11 8.64
C GLY A 210 23.32 -3.73 7.89
N PHE A 211 22.22 -4.50 8.01
CA PHE A 211 21.08 -4.33 7.08
C PHE A 211 20.39 -2.96 7.19
N ALA A 212 20.37 -2.36 8.38
CA ALA A 212 19.71 -1.07 8.61
C ALA A 212 20.44 0.12 7.95
N ASP A 213 21.72 -0.03 7.58
CA ASP A 213 22.50 1.01 6.90
C ASP A 213 21.95 1.33 5.50
N GLN A 214 21.19 0.40 4.91
CA GLN A 214 20.52 0.58 3.62
C GLN A 214 19.32 1.52 3.70
N PHE A 215 18.85 1.86 4.91
CA PHE A 215 17.71 2.75 5.14
C PHE A 215 18.21 4.19 5.33
N THR A 216 18.75 4.79 4.28
CA THR A 216 19.29 6.16 4.30
C THR A 216 18.22 7.24 4.17
N HIS A 217 18.46 8.41 4.76
CA HIS A 217 17.56 9.57 4.70
C HIS A 217 17.36 10.06 3.26
N VAL A 218 16.10 10.24 2.82
CA VAL A 218 15.72 10.56 1.42
C VAL A 218 16.43 11.78 0.85
N ARG A 219 16.73 12.81 1.66
CA ARG A 219 17.32 14.06 1.18
C ARG A 219 18.83 14.14 1.34
N THR A 220 19.39 13.52 2.38
CA THR A 220 20.78 13.72 2.79
C THR A 220 21.64 12.46 2.62
N GLY A 221 21.01 11.28 2.52
CA GLY A 221 21.73 10.01 2.46
C GLY A 221 22.23 9.51 3.82
N ASP A 222 21.94 10.23 4.91
CA ASP A 222 22.42 9.88 6.26
C ASP A 222 21.80 8.59 6.77
N THR A 223 22.55 7.85 7.57
CA THR A 223 22.03 6.69 8.30
C THR A 223 21.02 7.14 9.38
N PRO A 224 20.08 6.25 9.77
CA PRO A 224 19.11 6.60 10.79
C PRO A 224 19.83 6.79 12.14
N GLN A 225 19.64 7.96 12.77
CA GLN A 225 20.22 8.25 14.09
C GLN A 225 19.70 7.31 15.19
N ASN A 226 18.48 6.78 15.03
CA ASN A 226 17.90 5.80 15.93
C ASN A 226 17.34 4.61 15.14
N ILE A 227 18.17 3.57 15.03
CA ILE A 227 17.86 2.37 14.25
C ILE A 227 16.65 1.63 14.83
N SER A 228 16.55 1.49 16.15
CA SER A 228 15.41 0.82 16.81
C SER A 228 14.08 1.52 16.48
N ALA A 229 14.04 2.86 16.51
CA ALA A 229 12.80 3.58 16.20
C ALA A 229 12.49 3.64 14.69
N MET A 230 13.49 3.52 13.81
CA MET A 230 13.27 3.26 12.39
C MET A 230 12.66 1.87 12.16
N LEU A 231 13.22 0.83 12.79
CA LEU A 231 12.73 -0.55 12.70
C LEU A 231 11.32 -0.69 13.26
N ALA A 232 11.01 -0.02 14.37
CA ALA A 232 9.65 0.08 14.90
C ALA A 232 8.70 0.73 13.87
N GLY A 233 9.16 1.75 13.13
CA GLY A 233 8.40 2.35 12.03
C GLY A 233 8.06 1.37 10.91
N VAL A 234 9.06 0.62 10.44
CA VAL A 234 8.90 -0.42 9.41
C VAL A 234 7.98 -1.54 9.89
N LEU A 235 8.15 -2.00 11.13
CA LEU A 235 7.26 -3.00 11.74
C LEU A 235 5.83 -2.51 11.84
N ALA A 236 5.62 -1.25 12.23
CA ALA A 236 4.30 -0.67 12.32
C ALA A 236 3.60 -0.61 10.95
N ASP A 237 4.38 -0.47 9.86
CA ASP A 237 3.86 -0.49 8.48
C ASP A 237 3.56 -1.93 8.05
N GLY A 238 4.48 -2.86 8.32
CA GLY A 238 4.30 -4.27 8.00
C GLY A 238 3.16 -4.95 8.76
N THR A 239 2.82 -4.49 9.96
CA THR A 239 1.78 -5.07 10.83
C THR A 239 0.50 -4.25 10.91
N ASN A 240 0.42 -3.11 10.22
CA ASN A 240 -0.72 -2.18 10.25
C ASN A 240 -1.11 -1.71 11.67
N LEU A 241 -0.19 -1.75 12.64
CA LEU A 241 -0.41 -1.25 14.01
C LEU A 241 -0.39 0.29 14.06
N GLY A 242 0.39 0.92 13.16
CA GLY A 242 0.64 2.34 13.15
C GLY A 242 1.54 2.86 14.30
N PRO A 243 2.02 4.12 14.23
CA PRO A 243 3.05 4.64 15.13
C PRO A 243 2.67 4.67 16.61
N LYS A 244 1.40 4.97 16.92
CA LYS A 244 0.94 5.11 18.31
C LYS A 244 0.88 3.79 19.06
N ARG A 245 0.35 2.74 18.41
CA ARG A 245 0.28 1.40 19.03
C ARG A 245 1.67 0.77 19.13
N MET A 246 2.51 0.98 18.11
CA MET A 246 3.88 0.49 18.13
C MET A 246 4.73 1.16 19.21
N ALA A 247 4.57 2.47 19.45
CA ALA A 247 5.24 3.16 20.55
C ALA A 247 4.81 2.61 21.93
N GLY A 248 3.54 2.22 22.09
CA GLY A 248 3.08 1.56 23.31
C GLY A 248 3.66 0.15 23.52
N ALA A 249 4.13 -0.48 22.44
CA ALA A 249 4.74 -1.81 22.45
C ALA A 249 6.28 -1.77 22.40
N SER A 250 6.89 -0.58 22.40
CA SER A 250 8.34 -0.38 22.31
C SER A 250 8.84 0.52 23.44
N LYS A 251 9.76 0.05 24.29
CA LYS A 251 10.36 0.85 25.35
C LYS A 251 11.28 1.92 24.77
N GLY A 252 11.15 3.14 25.29
CA GLY A 252 12.04 4.26 24.95
C GLY A 252 11.83 4.86 23.55
N ILE A 253 10.80 4.45 22.82
CA ILE A 253 10.51 4.95 21.46
C ILE A 253 9.16 5.68 21.45
N SER A 254 9.18 6.97 21.13
CA SER A 254 7.95 7.77 21.02
C SER A 254 7.26 7.59 19.67
N ALA A 255 5.93 7.74 19.66
CA ALA A 255 5.14 7.74 18.43
C ALA A 255 5.58 8.85 17.44
N HIS A 256 6.11 9.96 17.97
CA HIS A 256 6.67 11.05 17.17
C HIS A 256 7.95 10.62 16.44
N GLN A 257 8.88 9.95 17.13
CA GLN A 257 10.11 9.42 16.50
C GLN A 257 9.79 8.38 15.42
N ILE A 258 8.82 7.49 15.68
CA ILE A 258 8.34 6.52 14.69
C ILE A 258 7.71 7.24 13.49
N GLY A 259 6.84 8.21 13.76
CA GLY A 259 6.16 9.00 12.73
C GLY A 259 7.11 9.82 11.87
N TRP A 260 8.21 10.32 12.43
CA TRP A 260 9.24 11.06 11.72
C TRP A 260 10.14 10.16 10.88
N MET A 261 10.58 9.01 11.38
CA MET A 261 11.52 8.17 10.63
C MET A 261 10.88 7.40 9.48
N ARG A 262 9.59 7.09 9.59
CA ARG A 262 8.78 6.43 8.55
C ARG A 262 8.89 7.07 7.16
N PRO A 263 8.54 8.35 6.96
CA PRO A 263 8.55 8.95 5.62
C PRO A 263 9.95 9.14 5.03
N PHE A 264 10.99 9.27 5.88
CA PHE A 264 12.32 9.66 5.43
C PHE A 264 13.30 8.50 5.23
N HIS A 265 13.06 7.33 5.83
CA HIS A 265 13.99 6.19 5.74
C HIS A 265 13.36 4.92 5.13
N ALA A 266 12.03 4.76 5.14
CA ALA A 266 11.37 3.58 4.58
C ALA A 266 11.14 3.70 3.06
N ARG A 267 12.17 3.42 2.25
CA ARG A 267 11.99 3.19 0.80
C ARG A 267 11.56 1.75 0.51
N ALA A 268 10.64 1.55 -0.44
CA ALA A 268 10.35 0.24 -1.06
C ALA A 268 11.57 -0.41 -1.77
N VAL A 269 12.67 0.34 -1.95
CA VAL A 269 13.93 -0.15 -2.54
C VAL A 269 14.81 -0.88 -1.52
N ALA A 270 14.69 -0.56 -0.22
CA ALA A 270 15.38 -1.32 0.84
C ALA A 270 14.86 -2.78 0.89
N SER A 271 13.59 -2.98 0.57
CA SER A 271 12.93 -4.30 0.52
C SER A 271 13.47 -5.24 -0.56
N ARG A 272 14.12 -4.72 -1.63
CA ARG A 272 14.66 -5.55 -2.74
C ARG A 272 16.14 -5.94 -2.56
N HIS A 273 16.94 -5.15 -1.83
CA HIS A 273 18.29 -5.57 -1.38
C HIS A 273 18.24 -6.49 -0.14
N TRP A 274 17.09 -6.52 0.54
CA TRP A 274 16.80 -7.39 1.68
C TRP A 274 16.70 -8.88 1.31
N LEU A 275 16.03 -9.22 0.20
CA LEU A 275 15.75 -10.61 -0.18
C LEU A 275 17.02 -11.45 -0.43
N PRO A 276 18.09 -10.94 -1.09
CA PRO A 276 19.33 -11.70 -1.29
C PRO A 276 20.21 -11.85 -0.04
N CYS A 277 20.20 -10.89 0.89
CA CYS A 277 21.01 -10.99 2.12
C CYS A 277 20.53 -12.12 3.05
N ARG A 278 19.23 -12.48 2.97
CA ARG A 278 18.66 -13.60 3.73
C ARG A 278 19.19 -14.98 3.28
N SER A 279 19.59 -15.13 2.02
CA SER A 279 20.09 -16.41 1.49
C SER A 279 21.61 -16.59 1.62
N LEU A 280 22.39 -15.51 1.78
CA LEU A 280 23.85 -15.58 1.72
C LEU A 280 24.54 -15.80 3.09
N ARG A 281 23.85 -15.62 4.23
CA ARG A 281 24.45 -15.85 5.57
C ARG A 281 23.65 -16.78 6.50
N SER A 282 22.50 -17.30 6.07
CA SER A 282 21.81 -18.38 6.79
C SER A 282 22.62 -19.68 6.79
N ALA A 283 23.55 -19.86 5.84
CA ALA A 283 24.46 -21.00 5.77
C ALA A 283 25.57 -21.00 6.84
N SER A 284 25.72 -19.91 7.62
CA SER A 284 26.77 -19.75 8.63
C SER A 284 26.26 -19.70 10.08
N MET A 285 24.96 -19.92 10.31
CA MET A 285 24.38 -19.87 11.67
C MET A 285 24.13 -21.29 12.24
N PRO A 286 24.50 -21.57 13.51
CA PRO A 286 24.46 -22.92 14.09
C PRO A 286 23.06 -23.44 14.48
N PHE A 287 21.97 -22.70 14.21
CA PHE A 287 20.61 -23.17 14.47
C PHE A 287 19.67 -22.81 13.31
N SER A 288 19.72 -23.60 12.23
CA SER A 288 18.71 -23.54 11.17
C SER A 288 17.60 -24.57 11.44
N GLY A 289 16.61 -24.18 12.25
CA GLY A 289 15.43 -25.01 12.57
C GLY A 289 14.12 -24.23 12.47
N SER A 290 13.31 -24.55 11.46
CA SER A 290 11.89 -24.19 11.27
C SER A 290 11.50 -22.70 11.35
N SER A 291 11.42 -22.04 10.18
CA SER A 291 10.71 -20.77 10.05
C SER A 291 9.21 -21.03 9.79
N ARG A 292 8.35 -20.87 10.81
CA ARG A 292 6.91 -20.65 10.60
C ARG A 292 6.64 -19.13 10.46
N PRO A 293 5.66 -18.70 9.65
CA PRO A 293 5.40 -17.29 9.39
C PRO A 293 4.88 -16.53 10.63
N PHE A 294 5.40 -15.32 10.78
CA PHE A 294 5.43 -14.42 11.95
C PHE A 294 4.08 -13.78 12.36
N VAL A 295 2.94 -14.47 12.21
CA VAL A 295 1.61 -13.83 12.30
C VAL A 295 0.91 -13.97 13.66
N HIS A 296 1.38 -14.83 14.57
CA HIS A 296 0.67 -15.11 15.83
C HIS A 296 1.09 -14.29 17.07
N ALA A 297 2.13 -13.46 17.00
CA ALA A 297 2.66 -12.76 18.18
C ALA A 297 1.93 -11.45 18.58
N PHE A 298 0.94 -11.00 17.80
CA PHE A 298 0.23 -9.74 18.04
C PHE A 298 -1.29 -9.94 18.19
N SER A 299 -1.70 -10.77 19.15
CA SER A 299 -3.05 -10.69 19.72
C SER A 299 -2.96 -9.92 21.04
N PRO A 300 -3.54 -8.71 21.16
CA PRO A 300 -3.58 -8.01 22.44
C PRO A 300 -4.45 -8.84 23.40
N ARG A 301 -3.84 -9.47 24.41
CA ARG A 301 -4.56 -9.97 25.59
C ARG A 301 -5.37 -8.79 26.13
N SER A 302 -6.69 -8.86 26.00
CA SER A 302 -7.59 -7.89 26.62
C SER A 302 -7.40 -8.01 28.13
N ASP A 303 -6.70 -7.04 28.72
CA ASP A 303 -6.59 -6.89 30.16
C ASP A 303 -8.00 -6.67 30.75
N ARG A 304 -8.62 -7.75 31.22
CA ARG A 304 -9.83 -7.73 32.04
C ARG A 304 -9.43 -7.50 33.50
N SER A 305 -8.84 -6.35 33.82
CA SER A 305 -8.68 -5.96 35.23
C SER A 305 -8.87 -4.47 35.52
N SER A 306 -9.09 -3.60 34.53
CA SER A 306 -9.24 -2.15 34.77
C SER A 306 -10.64 -1.56 34.47
N ARG A 307 -11.70 -2.39 34.40
CA ARG A 307 -13.09 -1.94 34.17
C ARG A 307 -14.01 -2.02 35.40
N SER A 308 -13.48 -1.81 36.60
CA SER A 308 -14.29 -1.74 37.82
C SER A 308 -13.89 -0.57 38.71
N SER A 309 -14.06 0.67 38.24
CA SER A 309 -14.07 1.84 39.14
C SER A 309 -14.67 3.12 38.52
N TRP A 310 -15.63 3.04 37.60
CA TRP A 310 -16.32 4.25 37.09
C TRP A 310 -17.79 4.02 36.75
N VAL A 311 -18.59 3.57 37.70
CA VAL A 311 -20.03 3.86 37.77
C VAL A 311 -20.42 3.83 39.25
N ASP A 312 -20.49 5.01 39.87
CA ASP A 312 -21.45 5.30 40.96
C ASP A 312 -21.28 6.77 41.40
N ARG A 313 -22.08 7.65 40.82
CA ARG A 313 -22.57 8.85 41.50
C ARG A 313 -24.03 9.09 41.08
N PRO A 314 -24.98 9.11 42.02
CA PRO A 314 -26.38 9.29 41.72
C PRO A 314 -26.71 10.74 41.42
N SER A 315 -27.69 10.92 40.53
CA SER A 315 -28.37 12.18 40.29
C SER A 315 -29.04 12.69 41.57
N MET A 316 -28.77 13.93 41.97
CA MET A 316 -29.72 14.73 42.75
C MET A 316 -29.88 16.09 42.10
N ARG A 317 -31.16 16.39 41.83
CA ARG A 317 -31.69 17.68 41.44
C ARG A 317 -31.34 18.74 42.49
N SER A 318 -31.04 19.95 42.03
CA SER A 318 -31.80 21.19 42.30
C SER A 318 -31.25 22.27 41.38
#